data_AF-A0A0G3LYC7-F1
#
_entry.id   AF-A0A0G3LYC7-F1
#
_cell.length_a   1.000
_cell.length_b   1.000
_cell.length_c   1.000
_cell.angle_alpha   90.00
_cell.angle_beta   90.00
_cell.angle_gamma   90.00
#
_symmetry.space_group_name_H-M   'P 1'
#
loop_
_entity.id
_entity.type
_entity.pdbx_description
1 polymer ?
#
loop_
_entity_poly.entity_id
_entity_poly.type
_entity_poly.pdbx_seq_one_letter_code
_entity_poly.pdbx_strand_id
1 'polypeptide(L)'
;MKTELIITPEVQAILDAIKNTGKSWHEVVLPDHPIYPQFARKLVVTGFNTPDMEGSEDRIYVNVRQYLIVRDGNILHKRLKMPDWMIHEGNVEEILGENGYLTGINQTTNDEGEIINEEEVIIKAQSVQYVRFLIKTKAAHIVDVLERFMGLYITLFEEEINEI
;
A
#
# COMPACT_ATOMS: atom_id res chain seq x y z
N MET A 1 12.29 30.78 -7.33
CA MET A 1 11.90 30.11 -6.07
C MET A 1 12.01 28.60 -6.25
N LYS A 2 12.56 27.90 -5.27
CA LYS A 2 12.73 26.44 -5.30
C LYS A 2 12.18 25.86 -3.99
N THR A 3 11.38 24.81 -4.07
CA THR A 3 10.96 24.04 -2.90
C THR A 3 11.60 22.66 -2.96
N GLU A 4 12.24 22.26 -1.87
CA GLU A 4 12.93 20.98 -1.74
C GLU A 4 12.47 20.28 -0.46
N LEU A 5 12.19 18.98 -0.58
CA LEU A 5 11.83 18.15 0.55
C LEU A 5 13.11 17.66 1.22
N ILE A 6 13.35 18.12 2.43
CA ILE A 6 14.45 17.72 3.29
C ILE A 6 13.95 16.63 4.24
N ILE A 7 14.62 15.48 4.25
CA ILE A 7 14.31 14.36 5.14
C ILE A 7 15.60 13.82 5.76
N THR A 8 15.47 13.15 6.92
CA THR A 8 16.64 12.56 7.57
C THR A 8 17.18 11.37 6.77
N PRO A 9 18.47 11.01 6.95
CA PRO A 9 19.03 9.82 6.32
C PRO A 9 18.27 8.53 6.65
N GLU A 10 17.71 8.40 7.85
CA GLU A 10 16.90 7.22 8.19
C GLU A 10 15.60 7.17 7.37
N VAL A 11 14.90 8.30 7.24
CA VAL A 11 13.66 8.39 6.44
C VAL A 11 13.96 8.13 4.96
N GLN A 12 15.06 8.67 4.43
CA GLN A 12 15.49 8.41 3.06
C GLN A 12 15.78 6.92 2.82
N ALA A 13 16.45 6.25 3.78
CA ALA A 13 16.72 4.82 3.68
C ALA A 13 15.42 3.98 3.63
N ILE A 14 14.39 4.37 4.38
CA ILE A 14 13.07 3.72 4.34
C ILE A 14 12.41 3.93 2.97
N LEU A 15 12.42 5.17 2.46
CA LEU A 15 11.87 5.47 1.12
C LEU A 15 12.56 4.68 0.03
N ASP A 16 13.88 4.59 0.09
CA ASP A 16 14.66 3.81 -0.87
C ASP A 16 14.36 2.32 -0.74
N ALA A 17 14.19 1.79 0.48
CA ALA A 17 13.79 0.41 0.70
C ALA A 17 12.38 0.11 0.14
N ILE A 18 11.43 1.02 0.33
CA ILE A 18 10.09 0.93 -0.26
C ILE A 18 10.21 0.93 -1.79
N LYS A 19 10.88 1.93 -2.37
CA LYS A 19 11.06 2.07 -3.81
C LYS A 19 11.73 0.84 -4.45
N ASN A 20 12.71 0.24 -3.77
CA ASN A 20 13.46 -0.91 -4.25
C ASN A 20 12.82 -2.26 -3.92
N THR A 21 11.65 -2.27 -3.28
CA THR A 21 10.92 -3.51 -3.01
C THR A 21 10.53 -4.20 -4.33
N GLY A 22 10.83 -5.48 -4.48
CA GLY A 22 10.48 -6.20 -5.72
C GLY A 22 8.97 -6.23 -5.95
N LYS A 23 8.52 -6.12 -7.21
CA LYS A 23 7.10 -6.10 -7.62
C LYS A 23 6.31 -7.38 -7.31
N SER A 24 6.99 -8.44 -6.89
CA SER A 24 6.37 -9.65 -6.38
C SER A 24 5.83 -9.48 -4.95
N TRP A 25 4.81 -10.24 -4.58
CA TRP A 25 4.38 -10.40 -3.18
C TRP A 25 5.24 -11.44 -2.46
N HIS A 26 5.56 -12.53 -3.15
CA HIS A 26 6.37 -13.61 -2.64
C HIS A 26 7.15 -14.25 -3.78
N GLU A 27 8.35 -14.75 -3.48
CA GLU A 27 9.16 -15.49 -4.44
C GLU A 27 9.71 -16.75 -3.77
N VAL A 28 9.67 -17.86 -4.49
CA VAL A 28 10.31 -19.11 -4.09
C VAL A 28 11.27 -19.50 -5.20
N VAL A 29 12.55 -19.63 -4.85
CA VAL A 29 13.56 -20.15 -5.77
C VAL A 29 13.32 -21.64 -5.93
N LEU A 30 13.27 -22.08 -7.18
CA LEU A 30 13.17 -23.50 -7.51
C LEU A 30 14.59 -24.08 -7.69
N PRO A 31 14.77 -25.39 -7.46
CA PRO A 31 15.98 -26.08 -7.88
C PRO A 31 16.23 -25.90 -9.38
N ASP A 32 17.48 -26.12 -9.81
CA ASP A 32 17.85 -26.05 -11.21
C ASP A 32 16.96 -26.94 -12.09
N HIS A 33 16.74 -26.51 -13.34
CA HIS A 33 15.92 -27.29 -14.26
C HIS A 33 16.62 -28.62 -14.57
N PRO A 34 15.95 -29.78 -14.40
CA PRO A 34 16.60 -31.08 -14.53
C PRO A 34 17.20 -31.33 -15.93
N ILE A 35 16.69 -30.64 -16.95
CA ILE A 35 17.15 -30.73 -18.35
C ILE A 35 17.95 -29.49 -18.78
N TYR A 36 17.76 -28.35 -18.10
CA TYR A 36 18.29 -27.05 -18.52
C TYR A 36 18.91 -26.30 -17.33
N PRO A 37 19.98 -26.85 -16.73
CA PRO A 37 20.54 -26.35 -15.47
C PRO A 37 21.12 -24.92 -15.57
N GLN A 38 21.32 -24.41 -16.79
CA GLN A 38 21.76 -23.02 -17.01
C GLN A 38 20.71 -21.97 -16.65
N PHE A 39 19.44 -22.34 -16.46
CA PHE A 39 18.38 -21.40 -16.12
C PHE A 39 18.04 -21.42 -14.62
N ALA A 40 18.25 -20.28 -13.95
CA ALA A 40 17.71 -20.05 -12.61
C ALA A 40 16.19 -19.94 -12.68
N ARG A 41 15.49 -20.68 -11.81
CA ARG A 41 14.02 -20.73 -11.79
C ARG A 41 13.49 -20.18 -10.47
N LYS A 42 12.40 -19.43 -10.54
CA LYS A 42 11.65 -19.00 -9.36
C LYS A 42 10.14 -18.97 -9.65
N LEU A 43 9.34 -19.30 -8.66
CA LEU A 43 7.91 -19.03 -8.65
C LEU A 43 7.69 -17.69 -7.96
N VAL A 44 6.80 -16.89 -8.52
CA VAL A 44 6.53 -15.54 -8.05
C VAL A 44 5.03 -15.36 -7.90
N VAL A 45 4.58 -14.91 -6.73
CA VAL A 45 3.20 -14.47 -6.52
C VAL A 45 3.15 -12.99 -6.90
N THR A 46 2.44 -12.66 -7.97
CA THR A 46 2.32 -11.28 -8.50
C THR A 46 1.03 -10.57 -8.09
N GLY A 47 0.03 -11.31 -7.57
CA GLY A 47 -1.21 -10.74 -7.05
C GLY A 47 -1.96 -11.64 -6.06
N PHE A 48 -2.81 -11.04 -5.22
CA PHE A 48 -3.92 -11.69 -4.51
C PHE A 48 -5.22 -11.04 -5.03
N ASN A 49 -6.08 -11.84 -5.66
CA ASN A 49 -7.20 -11.44 -6.52
C ASN A 49 -6.82 -10.52 -7.70
N THR A 50 -6.38 -11.11 -8.80
CA THR A 50 -6.23 -10.45 -10.10
C THR A 50 -7.05 -11.22 -11.13
N PRO A 51 -8.21 -10.71 -11.60
CA PRO A 51 -8.87 -11.31 -12.75
C PRO A 51 -8.12 -11.05 -14.06
N ASP A 52 -7.31 -9.97 -14.13
CA ASP A 52 -6.67 -9.58 -15.39
C ASP A 52 -5.13 -9.67 -15.29
N MET A 53 -4.58 -10.71 -15.92
CA MET A 53 -3.14 -10.85 -16.17
C MET A 53 -2.67 -10.10 -17.44
N GLU A 54 -3.52 -9.28 -18.07
CA GLU A 54 -3.22 -8.61 -19.34
C GLU A 54 -2.81 -7.13 -19.20
N GLY A 55 -2.98 -6.53 -18.01
CA GLY A 55 -2.58 -5.15 -17.74
C GLY A 55 -1.15 -5.01 -17.22
N SER A 56 -0.42 -3.97 -17.64
CA SER A 56 0.93 -3.65 -17.13
C SER A 56 0.94 -2.95 -15.76
N GLU A 57 -0.24 -2.59 -15.24
CA GLU A 57 -0.40 -1.80 -14.02
C GLU A 57 -0.60 -2.68 -12.79
N ASP A 58 0.21 -2.43 -11.76
CA ASP A 58 0.09 -3.13 -10.48
C ASP A 58 -1.16 -2.65 -9.71
N ARG A 59 -2.04 -3.58 -9.33
CA ARG A 59 -3.29 -3.27 -8.59
C ARG A 59 -3.57 -4.31 -7.50
N ILE A 60 -4.17 -3.86 -6.41
CA ILE A 60 -4.71 -4.75 -5.35
C ILE A 60 -6.24 -4.65 -5.40
N TYR A 61 -6.91 -5.79 -5.59
CA TYR A 61 -8.36 -5.88 -5.55
C TYR A 61 -8.84 -6.43 -4.22
N VAL A 62 -9.56 -5.61 -3.47
CA VAL A 62 -10.19 -5.99 -2.20
C VAL A 62 -11.69 -6.13 -2.44
N ASN A 63 -12.17 -7.38 -2.37
CA ASN A 63 -13.60 -7.67 -2.47
C ASN A 63 -14.22 -7.48 -1.08
N VAL A 64 -15.16 -6.55 -0.97
CA VAL A 64 -15.82 -6.23 0.31
C VAL A 64 -17.28 -6.68 0.29
N ARG A 65 -17.76 -7.18 1.42
CA ARG A 65 -19.15 -7.59 1.63
C ARG A 65 -19.62 -7.07 2.98
N GLN A 66 -20.82 -6.51 2.99
CA GLN A 66 -21.51 -6.14 4.23
C GLN A 66 -22.48 -7.27 4.60
N TYR A 67 -22.43 -7.69 5.86
CA TYR A 67 -23.31 -8.72 6.41
C TYR A 67 -24.21 -8.08 7.47
N LEU A 68 -25.52 -8.11 7.25
CA LEU A 68 -26.50 -7.66 8.23
C LEU A 68 -26.86 -8.86 9.11
N ILE A 69 -26.53 -8.77 10.40
CA ILE A 69 -26.73 -9.84 11.37
C ILE A 69 -27.72 -9.36 12.43
N VAL A 70 -28.74 -10.17 12.71
CA VAL A 70 -29.71 -9.88 13.78
C VAL A 70 -29.01 -9.99 15.13
N ARG A 71 -29.04 -8.91 15.92
CA ARG A 71 -28.33 -8.82 17.22
C ARG A 71 -28.74 -9.92 18.20
N ASP A 72 -30.03 -10.23 18.28
CA ASP A 72 -30.60 -11.15 19.29
C ASP A 72 -30.54 -12.64 18.92
N GLY A 73 -29.59 -13.03 18.05
CA GLY A 73 -29.44 -14.45 17.70
C GLY A 73 -28.24 -14.77 16.82
N ASN A 74 -27.44 -13.77 16.42
CA ASN A 74 -26.33 -13.93 15.48
C ASN A 74 -26.75 -14.61 14.17
N ILE A 75 -27.99 -14.39 13.75
CA ILE A 75 -28.55 -14.96 12.52
C ILE A 75 -28.28 -13.97 11.38
N LEU A 76 -27.67 -14.47 10.31
CA LEU A 76 -27.43 -13.68 9.10
C LEU A 76 -28.78 -13.33 8.44
N HIS A 77 -29.07 -12.04 8.31
CA HIS A 77 -30.27 -11.51 7.68
C HIS A 77 -30.06 -11.28 6.18
N LYS A 78 -28.99 -10.60 5.80
CA LYS A 78 -28.71 -10.20 4.41
C LYS A 78 -27.21 -10.10 4.17
N ARG A 79 -26.79 -10.47 2.96
CA ARG A 79 -25.43 -10.23 2.45
C ARG A 79 -25.52 -9.23 1.30
N LEU A 80 -24.83 -8.11 1.43
CA LEU A 80 -24.80 -7.06 0.42
C LEU A 80 -23.45 -7.10 -0.31
N LYS A 81 -23.48 -6.92 -1.63
CA LYS A 81 -22.26 -6.64 -2.40
C LYS A 81 -21.91 -5.18 -2.13
N MET A 82 -20.70 -4.93 -1.64
CA MET A 82 -20.18 -3.57 -1.56
C MET A 82 -19.33 -3.27 -2.81
N PRO A 83 -19.08 -1.99 -3.13
CA PRO A 83 -18.15 -1.62 -4.18
C PRO A 83 -16.81 -2.32 -4.01
N ASP A 84 -16.31 -2.97 -5.06
CA ASP A 84 -14.98 -3.58 -5.03
C ASP A 84 -13.95 -2.46 -4.93
N TRP A 85 -12.95 -2.61 -4.06
CA TRP A 85 -11.93 -1.58 -3.90
C TRP A 85 -10.66 -1.93 -4.64
N MET A 86 -10.16 -0.95 -5.38
CA MET A 86 -8.97 -1.07 -6.21
C MET A 86 -7.92 -0.07 -5.73
N ILE A 87 -6.80 -0.59 -5.23
CA ILE A 87 -5.61 0.21 -4.91
C ILE A 87 -4.70 0.15 -6.12
N HIS A 88 -4.52 1.29 -6.80
CA HIS A 88 -3.72 1.40 -8.02
C HIS A 88 -2.25 1.72 -7.72
N GLU A 89 -1.36 1.39 -8.65
CA GLU A 89 0.08 1.73 -8.60
C GLU A 89 0.34 3.23 -8.43
N GLY A 90 -0.57 4.10 -8.89
CA GLY A 90 -0.45 5.56 -8.74
C GLY A 90 -1.05 6.15 -7.46
N ASN A 91 -1.71 5.34 -6.63
CA ASN A 91 -2.18 5.80 -5.32
C ASN A 91 -0.98 5.99 -4.40
N VAL A 92 -1.05 6.98 -3.51
CA VAL A 92 0.01 7.24 -2.52
C VAL A 92 -0.53 7.13 -1.09
N GLU A 93 0.19 6.43 -0.23
CA GLU A 93 -0.11 6.28 1.20
C GLU A 93 0.90 7.01 2.08
N GLU A 94 0.42 7.47 3.24
CA GLU A 94 1.23 8.01 4.33
C GLU A 94 2.01 6.89 5.05
N ILE A 95 3.31 7.10 5.19
CA ILE A 95 4.23 6.07 5.73
C ILE A 95 4.25 6.15 7.25
N LEU A 96 4.04 5.01 7.92
CA LEU A 96 4.17 4.90 9.37
C LEU A 96 5.64 4.81 9.79
N GLY A 97 6.01 5.60 10.79
CA GLY A 97 7.20 5.47 11.61
C GLY A 97 6.86 4.98 13.02
N GLU A 98 7.86 4.92 13.89
CA GLU A 98 7.71 4.41 15.26
C GLU A 98 6.74 5.23 16.12
N ASN A 99 6.63 6.55 15.88
CA ASN A 99 5.85 7.49 16.68
C ASN A 99 4.73 8.20 15.89
N GLY A 100 4.19 7.56 14.84
CA GLY A 100 3.16 8.15 13.99
C GLY A 100 3.55 8.09 12.53
N TYR A 101 3.32 9.16 11.77
CA TYR A 101 3.75 9.22 10.38
C TYR A 101 5.18 9.71 10.25
N LEU A 102 5.90 9.23 9.23
CA LEU A 102 7.17 9.82 8.84
C LEU A 102 6.90 11.20 8.26
N THR A 103 7.66 12.18 8.74
CA THR A 103 7.58 13.56 8.29
C THR A 103 8.90 14.01 7.65
N GLY A 104 8.82 15.05 6.85
CA GLY A 104 9.94 15.79 6.30
C GLY A 104 9.65 17.27 6.32
N ILE A 105 10.61 18.08 5.89
CA ILE A 105 10.50 19.54 5.85
C ILE A 105 10.53 19.98 4.39
N ASN A 106 9.44 20.55 3.92
CA ASN A 106 9.45 21.30 2.67
C ASN A 106 10.11 22.65 2.93
N GLN A 107 11.36 22.79 2.48
CA GLN A 107 12.11 24.03 2.56
C GLN A 107 11.96 24.78 1.24
N THR A 108 11.48 26.01 1.29
CA THR A 108 11.38 26.88 0.12
C THR A 108 12.44 27.96 0.21
N THR A 109 13.24 28.11 -0.85
CA THR A 109 14.28 29.13 -0.97
C THR A 109 13.96 30.14 -2.07
N ASN A 110 14.41 31.38 -1.86
CA ASN A 110 14.40 32.40 -2.92
C ASN A 110 15.51 32.12 -3.96
N ASP A 111 15.61 32.97 -4.98
CA ASP A 111 16.60 32.80 -6.07
C ASP A 111 18.05 33.05 -5.62
N GLU A 112 18.23 33.63 -4.44
CA GLU A 112 19.52 33.89 -3.79
C GLU A 112 19.93 32.74 -2.83
N GLY A 113 19.07 31.73 -2.66
CA GLY A 113 19.30 30.57 -1.82
C GLY A 113 18.92 30.75 -0.35
N GLU A 114 18.30 31.86 0.02
CA GLU A 114 17.83 32.11 1.38
C GLU A 114 16.51 31.39 1.65
N ILE A 115 16.38 30.84 2.85
CA ILE A 115 15.18 30.13 3.29
C ILE A 115 14.07 31.13 3.58
N ILE A 116 12.95 31.00 2.89
CA ILE A 116 11.77 31.87 3.03
C ILE A 116 10.60 31.17 3.72
N ASN A 117 10.56 29.84 3.70
CA ASN A 117 9.54 29.05 4.37
C ASN A 117 10.03 27.64 4.67
N GLU A 118 9.60 27.09 5.79
CA GLU A 118 9.78 25.69 6.17
C GLU A 118 8.45 25.16 6.70
N GLU A 119 7.97 24.07 6.09
CA GLU A 119 6.72 23.43 6.48
C GLU A 119 6.95 21.94 6.69
N GLU A 120 6.54 21.43 7.85
CA GLU A 120 6.55 19.99 8.11
C GLU A 120 5.43 19.31 7.32
N VAL A 121 5.78 18.27 6.57
CA VAL A 121 4.87 17.53 5.72
C VAL A 121 4.96 16.03 5.96
N ILE A 122 3.83 15.34 5.85
CA ILE A 122 3.77 13.89 5.93
C ILE A 122 4.32 13.28 4.64
N ILE A 123 5.23 12.34 4.79
CA ILE A 123 5.85 11.62 3.67
C ILE A 123 4.91 10.55 3.14
N LYS A 124 4.82 10.46 1.81
CA LYS A 124 3.99 9.50 1.11
C LYS A 124 4.80 8.62 0.15
N ALA A 125 4.36 7.38 -0.05
CA ALA A 125 4.93 6.45 -1.03
C ALA A 125 3.82 5.74 -1.82
N GLN A 126 4.16 5.15 -2.96
CA GLN A 126 3.20 4.42 -3.79
C GLN A 126 2.54 3.28 -3.01
N SER A 127 1.21 3.25 -2.97
CA SER A 127 0.43 2.42 -2.05
C SER A 127 0.74 0.93 -2.22
N VAL A 128 0.70 0.42 -3.46
CA VAL A 128 0.97 -1.00 -3.74
C VAL A 128 2.39 -1.39 -3.33
N GLN A 129 3.35 -0.51 -3.63
CA GLN A 129 4.75 -0.72 -3.31
C GLN A 129 5.00 -0.72 -1.80
N TYR A 130 4.36 0.19 -1.07
CA TYR A 130 4.44 0.28 0.38
C TYR A 130 3.83 -0.94 1.07
N VAL A 131 2.68 -1.43 0.59
CA VAL A 131 2.07 -2.66 1.13
C VAL A 131 2.97 -3.88 0.91
N ARG A 132 3.58 -4.01 -0.27
CA ARG A 132 4.58 -5.07 -0.54
C ARG A 132 5.75 -4.97 0.44
N PHE A 133 6.26 -3.77 0.69
CA PHE A 133 7.35 -3.53 1.63
C PHE A 133 6.99 -4.00 3.04
N LEU A 134 5.82 -3.61 3.55
CA LEU A 134 5.35 -3.98 4.89
C LEU A 134 5.24 -5.50 5.07
N ILE A 135 4.68 -6.20 4.07
CA ILE A 135 4.52 -7.66 4.12
C ILE A 135 5.88 -8.36 4.04
N LYS A 136 6.76 -7.93 3.11
CA LYS A 136 8.07 -8.58 2.88
C LYS A 136 9.04 -8.39 4.04
N THR A 137 9.03 -7.22 4.66
CA THR A 137 9.84 -6.95 5.86
C THR A 137 9.22 -7.52 7.13
N LYS A 138 7.99 -8.05 7.05
CA LYS A 138 7.18 -8.48 8.20
C LYS A 138 6.97 -7.35 9.23
N ALA A 139 7.04 -6.10 8.77
CA ALA A 139 6.77 -4.93 9.59
C ALA A 139 5.28 -4.83 9.98
N ALA A 140 4.39 -5.44 9.19
CA ALA A 140 2.97 -5.56 9.49
C ALA A 140 2.44 -6.93 9.03
N HIS A 141 1.42 -7.44 9.71
CA HIS A 141 0.61 -8.53 9.18
C HIS A 141 -0.36 -7.99 8.13
N ILE A 142 -0.79 -8.85 7.20
CA ILE A 142 -1.75 -8.46 6.15
C ILE A 142 -3.07 -7.94 6.73
N VAL A 143 -3.48 -8.41 7.91
CA VAL A 143 -4.68 -7.94 8.58
C VAL A 143 -4.55 -6.48 9.02
N ASP A 144 -3.39 -6.08 9.56
CA ASP A 144 -3.12 -4.70 9.99
C ASP A 144 -3.16 -3.74 8.80
N VAL A 145 -2.63 -4.20 7.66
CA VAL A 145 -2.73 -3.49 6.38
C VAL A 145 -4.20 -3.31 6.00
N LEU A 146 -4.95 -4.41 5.91
CA LEU A 146 -6.35 -4.38 5.50
C LEU A 146 -7.21 -3.50 6.43
N GLU A 147 -6.99 -3.54 7.74
CA GLU A 147 -7.73 -2.73 8.72
C GLU A 147 -7.58 -1.23 8.44
N ARG A 148 -6.35 -0.76 8.24
CA ARG A 148 -6.10 0.65 7.93
C ARG A 148 -6.78 1.09 6.64
N PHE A 149 -6.67 0.26 5.62
CA PHE A 149 -7.31 0.47 4.34
C PHE A 149 -8.86 0.44 4.50
N MET A 150 -9.42 -0.44 5.34
CA MET A 150 -10.86 -0.46 5.61
C MET A 150 -11.37 0.83 6.25
N GLY A 151 -10.56 1.53 7.05
CA GLY A 151 -10.90 2.87 7.55
C GLY A 151 -11.17 3.88 6.42
N LEU A 152 -10.29 3.92 5.42
CA LEU A 152 -10.47 4.76 4.24
C LEU A 152 -11.68 4.32 3.39
N TYR A 153 -11.85 3.01 3.24
CA TYR A 153 -12.98 2.43 2.51
C TYR A 153 -14.33 2.84 3.12
N ILE A 154 -14.45 2.81 4.44
CA ILE A 154 -15.69 3.20 5.14
C ILE A 154 -16.02 4.66 4.87
N THR A 155 -15.03 5.56 4.94
CA THR A 155 -15.23 6.98 4.64
C THR A 155 -15.63 7.21 3.19
N LEU A 156 -15.01 6.48 2.26
CA LEU A 156 -15.25 6.67 0.82
C LEU A 156 -16.64 6.16 0.38
N PHE A 157 -17.11 5.07 0.99
CA PHE A 157 -18.37 4.42 0.64
C PHE A 157 -19.41 4.51 1.76
N GLU A 158 -19.37 5.58 2.55
CA GLU A 158 -20.24 5.76 3.72
C GLU A 158 -21.72 5.73 3.31
N GLU A 159 -22.06 6.37 2.19
CA GLU A 159 -23.42 6.40 1.66
C GLU A 159 -23.90 4.99 1.31
N GLU A 160 -23.13 4.22 0.52
CA GLU A 160 -23.49 2.86 0.12
C GLU A 160 -23.53 1.88 1.30
N ILE A 161 -22.69 2.10 2.32
CA ILE A 161 -22.70 1.29 3.55
C ILE A 161 -23.98 1.54 4.35
N ASN A 162 -24.47 2.77 4.36
CA ASN A 162 -25.64 3.19 5.13
C ASN A 162 -26.95 3.06 4.35
N GLU A 163 -26.90 2.93 3.03
CA GLU A 163 -28.05 2.67 2.15
C GLU A 163 -28.50 1.20 2.29
N ILE A 164 -29.35 0.92 3.30
CA ILE A 164 -29.87 -0.42 3.63
C ILE A 164 -31.37 -0.53 3.37
#